data_AF-A0AAP0IR40-F1
#
_entry.id   AF-A0AAP0IR40-F1
#
_cell.length_a   1.000
_cell.length_b   1.000
_cell.length_c   1.000
_cell.angle_alpha   90.00
_cell.angle_beta   90.00
_cell.angle_gamma   90.00
#
_symmetry.space_group_name_H-M   'P 1'
#
loop_
_entity.id
_entity.type
_entity.pdbx_description
1 polymer ?
#
loop_
_entity_poly.entity_id
_entity_poly.type
_entity_poly.pdbx_seq_one_letter_code
_entity_poly.pdbx_strand_id
1 'polypeptide(L)'
;MTYFPEEVLEHIFDFLSSHQDRNAVSMVCKSWFRVERWSRQRVFIGNCYAIRPERLVARFPRLRSLTLKGKPHFADFNLVPHDWGGFVQPWIEAMAKSCKELEELRLKRMVVSDESLELLSRSFPNFKSLVLVTCEGFTTAGLASVAANCRDLRELDLQENEVEDRKGHWLSCFPDTCTSLVSLNFACLKGEVNLGALERLVARCRNLRSLRVNGAVPMETLEKILARAPQLVDLGIGSYNHEPNSVAYTKFRNTILTCKSIKSLSGFLEVFPRCLPAIYPVCLSITSLNLSYAPGIRGSELVKLIRHCHKLQRLWILDAIADKGLEVVASTCKELRELRVFPSLFGAENAAVTEKGLVAISVGCPKLHSLLYFCHQMTNAALITVAKNCPHFSRFRLCILDPQKPDANTQQPLDEGFGAIVQSCRGLRRLSLSGLLTDQVFLYIGMYAEQLEMLSVAFAGETDKGMLYVLNGCKNLRKLEIRDSPFGDVALLMDVGKYETMRSLWMSSCNVTLAGCKTLAIKMPRLNVEIINEFNDMEVEEEENLCDSQKVEKMYVYRTLDGPRQDAPNFVTRL
;
A
#
# COMPACT_ATOMS: atom_id res chain seq x y z
N MET A 1 1.33 -9.04 47.61
CA MET A 1 1.14 -9.48 46.21
C MET A 1 2.48 -9.98 45.71
N THR A 2 2.56 -11.23 45.27
CA THR A 2 3.77 -11.79 44.65
C THR A 2 3.95 -11.17 43.27
N TYR A 3 4.86 -10.21 43.15
CA TYR A 3 5.27 -9.67 41.85
C TYR A 3 6.23 -10.66 41.18
N PHE A 4 6.03 -10.93 39.88
CA PHE A 4 7.05 -11.59 39.08
C PHE A 4 8.30 -10.71 39.00
N PRO A 5 9.51 -11.30 39.00
CA PRO A 5 10.74 -10.57 38.63
C PRO A 5 10.62 -9.91 37.25
N GLU A 6 11.35 -8.81 37.02
CA GLU A 6 11.28 -8.06 35.76
C GLU A 6 11.69 -8.94 34.55
N GLU A 7 12.61 -9.88 34.74
CA GLU A 7 13.06 -10.83 33.73
C GLU A 7 11.94 -11.80 33.30
N VAL A 8 11.10 -12.21 34.25
CA VAL A 8 9.94 -13.06 33.97
C VAL A 8 8.88 -12.26 33.20
N LEU A 9 8.66 -11.00 33.56
CA LEU A 9 7.75 -10.11 32.82
C LEU A 9 8.26 -9.83 31.39
N GLU A 10 9.57 -9.59 31.21
CA GLU A 10 10.19 -9.44 29.88
C GLU A 10 9.94 -10.70 29.04
N HIS A 11 10.17 -11.89 29.60
CA HIS A 11 9.92 -13.15 28.90
C HIS A 11 8.44 -13.36 28.55
N ILE A 12 7.51 -13.01 29.45
CA ILE A 12 6.06 -13.05 29.15
C ILE A 12 5.74 -12.11 27.97
N PHE A 13 6.32 -10.91 27.96
CA PHE A 13 6.07 -9.94 26.91
C PHE A 13 6.62 -10.38 25.55
N ASP A 14 7.67 -11.20 25.48
CA ASP A 14 8.19 -11.76 24.22
C ASP A 14 7.14 -12.59 23.46
N PHE A 15 6.16 -13.17 24.15
CA PHE A 15 5.04 -13.89 23.54
C PHE A 15 3.93 -12.95 23.02
N LEU A 16 3.97 -11.66 23.35
CA LEU A 16 3.02 -10.66 22.85
C LEU A 16 3.45 -10.13 21.47
N SER A 17 2.84 -10.69 20.43
CA SER A 17 3.12 -10.31 19.03
C SER A 17 2.33 -9.08 18.54
N SER A 18 1.22 -8.73 19.20
CA SER A 18 0.36 -7.61 18.83
C SER A 18 0.85 -6.30 19.43
N HIS A 19 0.97 -5.25 18.59
CA HIS A 19 1.24 -3.90 19.08
C HIS A 19 0.14 -3.37 20.01
N GLN A 20 -1.11 -3.82 19.83
CA GLN A 20 -2.23 -3.41 20.68
C GLN A 20 -2.09 -3.99 22.08
N ASP A 21 -1.74 -5.27 22.18
CA ASP A 21 -1.54 -5.94 23.47
C ASP A 21 -0.33 -5.35 24.19
N ARG A 22 0.77 -5.13 23.47
CA ARG A 22 1.95 -4.44 24.01
C ARG A 22 1.62 -3.03 24.52
N ASN A 23 0.73 -2.30 23.84
CA ASN A 23 0.26 -0.99 24.34
C ASN A 23 -0.59 -1.15 25.60
N ALA A 24 -1.50 -2.13 25.66
CA ALA A 24 -2.35 -2.38 26.81
C ALA A 24 -1.53 -2.74 28.06
N VAL A 25 -0.55 -3.66 27.94
CA VAL A 25 0.30 -4.05 29.08
C VAL A 25 1.16 -2.89 29.58
N SER A 26 1.60 -1.97 28.70
CA SER A 26 2.34 -0.77 29.09
C SER A 26 1.54 0.18 30.00
N MET A 27 0.20 0.05 30.04
CA MET A 27 -0.69 0.92 30.81
C MET A 27 -1.17 0.30 32.12
N VAL A 28 -0.77 -0.94 32.44
CA VAL A 28 -1.22 -1.64 33.66
C VAL A 28 -0.65 -1.01 34.93
N CYS A 29 0.67 -0.79 34.97
CA CYS A 29 1.33 -0.12 36.09
C CYS A 29 2.71 0.42 35.68
N LYS A 30 3.36 1.23 36.53
CA LYS A 30 4.69 1.81 36.26
C LYS A 30 5.79 0.76 36.05
N SER A 31 5.72 -0.38 36.74
CA SER A 31 6.68 -1.48 36.55
C SER A 31 6.52 -2.12 35.17
N TRP A 32 5.29 -2.46 34.77
CA TRP A 32 5.01 -3.01 33.44
C TRP A 32 5.36 -2.03 32.33
N PHE A 33 5.06 -0.73 32.51
CA PHE A 33 5.49 0.32 31.60
C PHE A 33 7.01 0.30 31.38
N ARG A 34 7.81 0.16 32.44
CA ARG A 34 9.28 0.09 32.37
C ARG A 34 9.76 -1.17 31.64
N VAL A 35 9.27 -2.34 32.02
CA VAL A 35 9.68 -3.61 31.38
C VAL A 35 9.25 -3.65 29.91
N GLU A 36 8.05 -3.19 29.60
CA GLU A 36 7.50 -3.19 28.24
C GLU A 36 8.32 -2.29 27.32
N ARG A 37 8.66 -1.08 27.75
CA ARG A 37 9.42 -0.15 26.91
C ARG A 37 10.85 -0.61 26.64
N TRP A 38 11.46 -1.36 27.57
CA TRP A 38 12.80 -1.93 27.40
C TRP A 38 12.79 -3.19 26.54
N SER A 39 11.74 -4.00 26.63
CA SER A 39 11.61 -5.26 25.88
C SER A 39 10.98 -5.09 24.49
N ARG A 40 10.38 -3.94 24.16
CA ARG A 40 9.76 -3.73 22.84
C ARG A 40 10.82 -3.57 21.75
N GLN A 41 10.87 -4.56 20.85
CA GLN A 41 11.80 -4.58 19.72
C GLN A 41 11.18 -4.10 18.40
N ARG A 42 9.84 -4.06 18.27
CA ARG A 42 9.15 -3.70 17.02
C ARG A 42 8.17 -2.57 17.23
N VAL A 43 8.28 -1.51 16.44
CA VAL A 43 7.39 -0.35 16.49
C VAL A 43 6.83 -0.01 15.11
N PHE A 44 5.54 0.31 15.09
CA PHE A 44 4.83 0.81 13.92
C PHE A 44 4.42 2.28 14.15
N ILE A 45 4.95 3.18 13.32
CA ILE A 45 4.57 4.59 13.27
C ILE A 45 3.80 4.84 11.98
N GLY A 46 2.50 5.04 12.11
CA GLY A 46 1.59 5.14 10.98
C GLY A 46 1.54 6.51 10.29
N ASN A 47 2.18 7.51 10.88
CA ASN A 47 2.37 8.88 10.40
C ASN A 47 3.69 9.39 11.02
N CYS A 48 4.70 9.69 10.21
CA CYS A 48 6.03 10.12 10.65
C CYS A 48 6.04 11.49 11.33
N TYR A 49 4.98 12.29 11.23
CA TYR A 49 4.87 13.57 11.93
C TYR A 49 4.02 13.50 13.20
N ALA A 50 3.54 12.31 13.57
CA ALA A 50 2.79 12.12 14.83
C ALA A 50 3.68 12.10 16.08
N ILE A 51 4.99 11.84 15.90
CA ILE A 51 5.97 11.78 16.97
C ILE A 51 7.38 12.08 16.42
N ARG A 52 8.22 12.77 17.18
CA ARG A 52 9.63 13.01 16.83
C ARG A 52 10.50 11.77 17.03
N PRO A 53 11.55 11.56 16.20
CA PRO A 53 12.46 10.42 16.33
C PRO A 53 13.09 10.28 17.72
N GLU A 54 13.49 11.39 18.34
CA GLU A 54 14.13 11.42 19.66
C GLU A 54 13.23 10.84 20.75
N ARG A 55 11.93 11.15 20.69
CA ARG A 55 10.94 10.63 21.63
C ARG A 55 10.72 9.13 21.43
N LEU A 56 10.78 8.64 20.19
CA LEU A 56 10.70 7.21 19.91
C LEU A 56 11.88 6.46 20.52
N VAL A 57 13.11 6.88 20.20
CA VAL A 57 14.33 6.19 20.66
C VAL A 57 14.50 6.30 22.18
N ALA A 58 14.09 7.42 22.77
CA ALA A 58 14.04 7.57 24.22
C ALA A 58 13.01 6.63 24.84
N ARG A 59 11.86 6.38 24.20
CA ARG A 59 10.86 5.44 24.74
C ARG A 59 11.30 3.99 24.58
N PHE A 60 11.76 3.58 23.39
CA PHE A 60 12.07 2.19 23.04
C PHE A 60 13.56 2.03 22.65
N PRO A 61 14.48 1.96 23.63
CA PRO A 61 15.92 1.96 23.37
C PRO A 61 16.46 0.68 22.71
N ARG A 62 15.78 -0.48 22.89
CA ARG A 62 16.15 -1.76 22.26
C ARG A 62 15.39 -2.03 20.95
N LEU A 63 15.04 -0.98 20.22
CA LEU A 63 14.32 -1.10 18.95
C LEU A 63 15.17 -1.84 17.91
N ARG A 64 14.58 -2.86 17.27
CA ARG A 64 15.19 -3.66 16.20
C ARG A 64 14.46 -3.57 14.87
N SER A 65 13.15 -3.28 14.89
CA SER A 65 12.34 -3.16 13.68
C SER A 65 11.45 -1.93 13.75
N LEU A 66 11.60 -1.04 12.78
CA LEU A 66 10.76 0.14 12.63
C LEU A 66 9.99 0.08 11.31
N THR A 67 8.67 0.23 11.39
CA THR A 67 7.83 0.55 10.22
C THR A 67 7.35 1.98 10.31
N LEU A 68 7.63 2.77 9.28
CA LEU A 68 7.32 4.20 9.23
C LEU A 68 6.53 4.53 7.95
N LYS A 69 5.53 5.42 8.07
CA LYS A 69 4.74 5.91 6.93
C LYS A 69 4.75 7.43 6.91
N GLY A 70 5.00 8.00 5.73
CA GLY A 70 5.04 9.44 5.52
C GLY A 70 3.74 9.96 4.91
N LYS A 71 3.79 10.29 3.61
CA LYS A 71 2.70 10.95 2.88
C LYS A 71 1.36 10.21 3.02
N PRO A 72 0.23 10.94 3.01
CA PRO A 72 -1.10 10.33 3.07
C PRO A 72 -1.38 9.48 1.83
N HIS A 73 -2.47 8.71 1.86
CA HIS A 73 -2.76 7.76 0.77
C HIS A 73 -3.05 8.41 -0.58
N PHE A 74 -3.54 9.65 -0.57
CA PHE A 74 -3.80 10.41 -1.78
C PHE A 74 -2.54 10.92 -2.51
N ALA A 75 -1.34 10.73 -1.94
CA ALA A 75 -0.10 10.89 -2.68
C ALA A 75 0.00 9.91 -3.88
N ASP A 76 -0.61 8.71 -3.77
CA ASP A 76 -0.65 7.74 -4.89
C ASP A 76 -1.45 8.24 -6.11
N PHE A 77 -2.20 9.35 -5.96
CA PHE A 77 -3.01 9.99 -7.00
C PHE A 77 -2.48 11.38 -7.37
N ASN A 78 -1.22 11.68 -7.05
CA ASN A 78 -0.58 12.98 -7.30
C ASN A 78 -1.31 14.17 -6.67
N LEU A 79 -1.99 13.97 -5.54
CA LEU A 79 -2.68 15.04 -4.80
C LEU A 79 -1.83 15.65 -3.67
N VAL A 80 -0.62 15.14 -3.49
CA VAL A 80 0.35 15.64 -2.52
C VAL A 80 1.57 16.07 -3.31
N PRO A 81 2.00 17.34 -3.22
CA PRO A 81 3.23 17.80 -3.86
C PRO A 81 4.45 16.93 -3.53
N HIS A 82 5.38 16.79 -4.47
CA HIS A 82 6.60 15.99 -4.28
C HIS A 82 7.41 16.45 -3.06
N ASP A 83 7.55 17.75 -2.85
CA ASP A 83 8.34 18.32 -1.75
C ASP A 83 7.54 18.52 -0.45
N TRP A 84 6.33 17.97 -0.33
CA TRP A 84 5.50 18.13 0.88
C TRP A 84 6.24 17.67 2.15
N GLY A 85 7.04 16.60 2.05
CA GLY A 85 7.86 16.07 3.11
C GLY A 85 7.73 14.56 3.29
N GLY A 86 8.00 14.07 4.50
CA GLY A 86 8.11 12.66 4.84
C GLY A 86 9.55 12.17 4.77
N PHE A 87 10.51 13.01 5.20
CA PHE A 87 11.93 12.71 5.13
C PHE A 87 12.34 11.65 6.17
N VAL A 88 13.06 10.62 5.74
CA VAL A 88 13.57 9.58 6.65
C VAL A 88 14.87 9.97 7.34
N GLN A 89 15.63 10.94 6.80
CA GLN A 89 16.95 11.31 7.30
C GLN A 89 16.99 11.58 8.83
N PRO A 90 16.08 12.40 9.41
CA PRO A 90 16.09 12.63 10.86
C PRO A 90 15.84 11.37 11.68
N TRP A 91 15.06 10.42 11.15
CA TRP A 91 14.80 9.13 11.80
C TRP A 91 16.05 8.27 11.87
N ILE A 92 16.79 8.19 10.75
CA ILE A 92 18.04 7.42 10.68
C ILE A 92 19.10 8.06 11.58
N GLU A 93 19.24 9.38 11.59
CA GLU A 93 20.18 10.09 12.45
C GLU A 93 19.92 9.85 13.94
N ALA A 94 18.67 9.95 14.40
CA ALA A 94 18.32 9.71 15.79
C ALA A 94 18.56 8.25 16.21
N MET A 95 18.17 7.29 15.36
CA MET A 95 18.42 5.87 15.59
C MET A 95 19.92 5.54 15.53
N ALA A 96 20.68 6.14 14.62
CA ALA A 96 22.11 5.96 14.54
C ALA A 96 22.82 6.43 15.81
N LYS A 97 22.30 7.44 16.52
CA LYS A 97 22.85 7.88 17.81
C LYS A 97 22.52 6.94 18.98
N SER A 98 21.32 6.35 19.00
CA SER A 98 20.77 5.71 20.21
C SER A 98 20.43 4.21 20.10
N CYS A 99 20.20 3.69 18.90
CA CYS A 99 19.68 2.35 18.63
C CYS A 99 20.56 1.60 17.62
N LYS A 100 21.76 1.18 18.04
CA LYS A 100 22.74 0.50 17.16
C LYS A 100 22.34 -0.93 16.74
N GLU A 101 21.32 -1.50 17.36
CA GLU A 101 20.83 -2.87 17.09
C GLU A 101 19.70 -2.92 16.04
N LEU A 102 19.46 -1.86 15.28
CA LEU A 102 18.41 -1.86 14.26
C LEU A 102 18.68 -2.96 13.21
N GLU A 103 17.71 -3.84 12.99
CA GLU A 103 17.77 -4.95 12.05
C GLU A 103 16.85 -4.73 10.84
N GLU A 104 15.74 -4.02 11.01
CA GLU A 104 14.72 -3.86 9.97
C GLU A 104 14.20 -2.43 9.89
N LEU A 105 14.14 -1.90 8.66
CA LEU A 105 13.48 -0.64 8.35
C LEU A 105 12.49 -0.85 7.19
N ARG A 106 11.21 -0.57 7.46
CA ARG A 106 10.14 -0.62 6.46
C ARG A 106 9.54 0.77 6.29
N LEU A 107 9.71 1.34 5.12
CA LEU A 107 9.26 2.69 4.79
C LEU A 107 8.13 2.61 3.77
N LYS A 108 7.11 3.47 3.96
CA LYS A 108 6.07 3.66 2.96
C LYS A 108 5.79 5.14 2.74
N ARG A 109 5.87 5.60 1.48
CA ARG A 109 5.67 7.01 1.11
C ARG A 109 6.53 7.96 1.92
N MET A 110 7.81 7.64 1.96
CA MET A 110 8.84 8.46 2.59
C MET A 110 9.77 8.96 1.50
N VAL A 111 10.33 10.14 1.72
CA VAL A 111 11.47 10.64 0.94
C VAL A 111 12.74 10.06 1.55
N VAL A 112 13.50 9.36 0.72
CA VAL A 112 14.72 8.62 1.07
C VAL A 112 15.80 9.13 0.13
N SER A 113 16.94 9.61 0.65
CA SER A 113 18.07 10.05 -0.17
C SER A 113 19.21 9.04 -0.16
N ASP A 114 20.16 9.17 -1.08
CA ASP A 114 21.36 8.32 -1.11
C ASP A 114 22.21 8.48 0.16
N GLU A 115 22.29 9.69 0.72
CA GLU A 115 22.97 9.97 1.98
C GLU A 115 22.30 9.24 3.14
N SER A 116 20.96 9.17 3.13
CA SER A 116 20.20 8.47 4.15
C SER A 116 20.42 6.96 4.10
N LEU A 117 20.52 6.38 2.90
CA LEU A 117 20.84 4.96 2.69
C LEU A 117 22.29 4.65 3.05
N GLU A 118 23.22 5.55 2.72
CA GLU A 118 24.61 5.42 3.12
C GLU A 118 24.77 5.45 4.64
N LEU A 119 24.16 6.44 5.31
CA LEU A 119 24.17 6.57 6.77
C LEU A 119 23.57 5.32 7.44
N LEU A 120 22.44 4.84 6.94
CA LEU A 120 21.81 3.59 7.40
C LEU A 120 22.78 2.42 7.29
N SER A 121 23.37 2.24 6.11
CA SER A 121 24.24 1.10 5.80
C SER A 121 25.50 1.04 6.67
N ARG A 122 26.02 2.21 7.11
CA ARG A 122 27.20 2.31 7.98
C ARG A 122 26.86 2.27 9.46
N SER A 123 25.66 2.70 9.85
CA SER A 123 25.28 2.87 11.25
C SER A 123 24.83 1.59 11.95
N PHE A 124 24.32 0.61 11.19
CA PHE A 124 23.67 -0.59 11.72
C PHE A 124 24.35 -1.87 11.19
N PRO A 125 25.34 -2.42 11.91
CA PRO A 125 26.12 -3.57 11.42
C PRO A 125 25.29 -4.86 11.31
N ASN A 126 24.21 -5.00 12.10
CA ASN A 126 23.34 -6.16 12.12
C ASN A 126 22.10 -5.99 11.22
N PHE A 127 22.12 -5.06 10.27
CA PHE A 127 20.97 -4.72 9.46
C PHE A 127 20.61 -5.83 8.45
N LYS A 128 19.34 -6.24 8.46
CA LYS A 128 18.84 -7.44 7.76
C LYS A 128 17.75 -7.14 6.74
N SER A 129 16.93 -6.11 6.91
CA SER A 129 15.75 -5.91 6.05
C SER A 129 15.52 -4.44 5.73
N LEU A 130 15.61 -4.08 4.45
CA LEU A 130 15.13 -2.82 3.92
C LEU A 130 13.95 -3.05 2.99
N VAL A 131 12.80 -2.45 3.34
CA VAL A 131 11.63 -2.43 2.46
C VAL A 131 11.21 -1.00 2.20
N LEU A 132 11.18 -0.63 0.92
CA LEU A 132 10.79 0.68 0.44
C LEU A 132 9.53 0.50 -0.42
N VAL A 133 8.41 1.09 0.01
CA VAL A 133 7.12 0.99 -0.70
C VAL A 133 6.64 2.38 -1.10
N THR A 134 6.61 2.66 -2.40
CA THR A 134 6.18 3.98 -2.92
C THR A 134 6.98 5.13 -2.28
N CYS A 135 8.29 4.93 -2.11
CA CYS A 135 9.26 5.92 -1.69
C CYS A 135 9.93 6.56 -2.91
N GLU A 136 10.48 7.77 -2.71
CA GLU A 136 11.15 8.56 -3.75
C GLU A 136 12.42 9.22 -3.20
N GLY A 137 13.25 9.79 -4.09
CA GLY A 137 14.41 10.62 -3.74
C GLY A 137 15.77 9.93 -3.71
N PHE A 138 15.83 8.61 -3.97
CA PHE A 138 17.07 7.84 -3.96
C PHE A 138 17.41 7.29 -5.35
N THR A 139 18.68 6.94 -5.53
CA THR A 139 19.19 6.37 -6.78
C THR A 139 19.80 4.99 -6.54
N THR A 140 20.30 4.37 -7.61
CA THR A 140 21.09 3.13 -7.49
C THR A 140 22.39 3.30 -6.72
N ALA A 141 22.89 4.53 -6.49
CA ALA A 141 24.08 4.76 -5.68
C ALA A 141 23.83 4.51 -4.18
N GLY A 142 22.69 4.95 -3.64
CA GLY A 142 22.27 4.60 -2.29
C GLY A 142 22.07 3.08 -2.12
N LEU A 143 21.50 2.41 -3.13
CA LEU A 143 21.38 0.95 -3.13
C LEU A 143 22.74 0.25 -3.14
N ALA A 144 23.72 0.78 -3.89
CA ALA A 144 25.09 0.26 -3.90
C ALA A 144 25.73 0.34 -2.51
N SER A 145 25.50 1.43 -1.77
CA SER A 145 25.97 1.59 -0.39
C SER A 145 25.38 0.54 0.55
N VAL A 146 24.06 0.28 0.44
CA VAL A 146 23.39 -0.79 1.20
C VAL A 146 23.97 -2.17 0.84
N ALA A 147 24.12 -2.47 -0.46
CA ALA A 147 24.66 -3.74 -0.92
C ALA A 147 26.11 -4.00 -0.47
N ALA A 148 26.94 -2.95 -0.42
CA ALA A 148 28.34 -3.04 -0.01
C ALA A 148 28.51 -3.23 1.51
N ASN A 149 27.73 -2.51 2.31
CA ASN A 149 27.96 -2.41 3.75
C ASN A 149 27.08 -3.35 4.60
N CYS A 150 25.84 -3.65 4.17
CA CYS A 150 24.92 -4.52 4.91
C CYS A 150 25.21 -6.01 4.65
N ARG A 151 26.21 -6.57 5.32
CA ARG A 151 26.72 -7.93 5.05
C ARG A 151 25.75 -9.07 5.41
N ASP A 152 24.84 -8.82 6.35
CA ASP A 152 23.83 -9.79 6.81
C ASP A 152 22.44 -9.54 6.19
N LEU A 153 22.38 -8.76 5.10
CA LEU A 153 21.11 -8.40 4.46
C LEU A 153 20.35 -9.65 4.01
N ARG A 154 19.10 -9.75 4.44
CA ARG A 154 18.15 -10.83 4.15
C ARG A 154 17.04 -10.38 3.21
N GLU A 155 16.62 -9.13 3.29
CA GLU A 155 15.52 -8.59 2.49
C GLU A 155 15.91 -7.21 1.95
N LEU A 156 15.88 -7.09 0.62
CA LEU A 156 15.88 -5.82 -0.08
C LEU A 156 14.68 -5.81 -1.02
N ASP A 157 13.66 -5.04 -0.66
CA ASP A 157 12.38 -5.04 -1.36
C ASP A 157 11.99 -3.62 -1.80
N LEU A 158 12.07 -3.38 -3.11
CA LEU A 158 11.70 -2.12 -3.76
C LEU A 158 10.33 -2.29 -4.43
N GLN A 159 9.26 -1.91 -3.74
CA GLN A 159 7.90 -2.01 -4.24
C GLN A 159 7.41 -0.65 -4.73
N GLU A 160 7.05 -0.55 -6.02
CA GLU A 160 6.35 0.63 -6.56
C GLU A 160 7.12 1.95 -6.31
N ASN A 161 8.46 1.92 -6.27
CA ASN A 161 9.29 3.12 -6.09
C ASN A 161 9.66 3.73 -7.45
N GLU A 162 9.86 5.04 -7.45
CA GLU A 162 10.51 5.76 -8.54
C GLU A 162 11.99 5.95 -8.18
N VAL A 163 12.87 5.30 -8.94
CA VAL A 163 14.32 5.27 -8.68
C VAL A 163 15.05 5.74 -9.92
N GLU A 164 15.89 6.77 -9.77
CA GLU A 164 16.79 7.20 -10.83
C GLU A 164 17.95 6.19 -10.96
N ASP A 165 18.15 5.65 -12.17
CA ASP A 165 19.22 4.68 -12.40
C ASP A 165 20.53 5.39 -12.78
N ARG A 166 21.54 5.24 -11.92
CA ARG A 166 22.90 5.68 -12.15
C ARG A 166 23.80 4.45 -12.30
N LYS A 167 23.82 3.90 -13.53
CA LYS A 167 24.76 2.92 -14.07
C LYS A 167 24.60 1.44 -13.64
N GLY A 168 23.45 0.95 -13.17
CA GLY A 168 23.13 -0.50 -13.17
C GLY A 168 24.06 -1.47 -12.39
N HIS A 169 25.06 -0.99 -11.65
CA HIS A 169 26.13 -1.80 -11.07
C HIS A 169 25.96 -2.09 -9.57
N TRP A 170 24.88 -1.61 -8.94
CA TRP A 170 24.66 -1.76 -7.50
C TRP A 170 24.62 -3.22 -7.04
N LEU A 171 24.16 -4.16 -7.88
CA LEU A 171 24.19 -5.60 -7.59
C LEU A 171 25.62 -6.16 -7.49
N SER A 172 26.58 -5.57 -8.20
CA SER A 172 27.99 -5.96 -8.13
C SER A 172 28.65 -5.56 -6.81
N CYS A 173 28.02 -4.67 -6.04
CA CYS A 173 28.54 -4.21 -4.75
C CYS A 173 28.31 -5.24 -3.63
N PHE A 174 27.45 -6.24 -3.83
CA PHE A 174 27.33 -7.35 -2.88
C PHE A 174 28.64 -8.15 -2.81
N PRO A 175 29.29 -8.26 -1.64
CA PRO A 175 30.51 -9.02 -1.52
C PRO A 175 30.27 -10.51 -1.79
N ASP A 176 31.31 -11.23 -2.22
CA ASP A 176 31.24 -12.68 -2.46
C ASP A 176 30.92 -13.48 -1.19
N THR A 177 31.14 -12.89 -0.01
CA THR A 177 30.77 -13.45 1.30
C THR A 177 29.28 -13.31 1.63
N CYS A 178 28.52 -12.48 0.92
CA CYS A 178 27.09 -12.30 1.16
C CYS A 178 26.31 -13.54 0.72
N THR A 179 25.73 -14.27 1.68
CA THR A 179 24.98 -15.51 1.46
C THR A 179 23.63 -15.53 2.20
N SER A 180 23.28 -14.43 2.86
CA SER A 180 22.15 -14.29 3.78
C SER A 180 20.82 -13.96 3.11
N LEU A 181 20.80 -13.62 1.82
CA LEU A 181 19.63 -13.09 1.13
C LEU A 181 18.48 -14.11 1.07
N VAL A 182 17.30 -13.65 1.46
CA VAL A 182 16.03 -14.40 1.48
C VAL A 182 15.02 -13.81 0.49
N SER A 183 15.02 -12.47 0.33
CA SER A 183 14.11 -11.76 -0.58
C SER A 183 14.86 -10.66 -1.32
N LEU A 184 14.72 -10.64 -2.64
CA LEU A 184 15.26 -9.61 -3.52
C LEU A 184 14.18 -9.17 -4.51
N ASN A 185 13.71 -7.94 -4.39
CA ASN A 185 12.79 -7.34 -5.34
C ASN A 185 13.34 -6.00 -5.82
N PHE A 186 13.66 -5.94 -7.12
CA PHE A 186 14.08 -4.74 -7.82
C PHE A 186 13.25 -4.54 -9.10
N ALA A 187 12.04 -5.11 -9.16
CA ALA A 187 11.21 -5.09 -10.35
C ALA A 187 10.81 -3.67 -10.82
N CYS A 188 10.85 -2.67 -9.93
CA CYS A 188 10.58 -1.27 -10.26
C CYS A 188 11.74 -0.56 -10.99
N LEU A 189 12.96 -1.11 -10.98
CA LEU A 189 14.11 -0.49 -11.63
C LEU A 189 14.03 -0.65 -13.15
N LYS A 190 14.27 0.40 -13.92
CA LYS A 190 14.14 0.34 -15.39
C LYS A 190 15.43 0.05 -16.14
N GLY A 191 16.61 0.34 -15.58
CA GLY A 191 17.87 0.20 -16.30
C GLY A 191 18.49 -1.20 -16.25
N GLU A 192 19.59 -1.33 -16.97
CA GLU A 192 20.34 -2.57 -17.09
C GLU A 192 20.93 -3.00 -15.74
N VAL A 193 21.04 -4.31 -15.55
CA VAL A 193 21.65 -4.90 -14.36
C VAL A 193 22.80 -5.81 -14.77
N ASN A 194 23.83 -5.90 -13.93
CA ASN A 194 24.91 -6.85 -14.16
C ASN A 194 24.41 -8.30 -13.97
N LEU A 195 24.09 -8.95 -15.09
CA LEU A 195 23.52 -10.31 -15.12
C LEU A 195 24.45 -11.34 -14.46
N GLY A 196 25.76 -11.25 -14.70
CA GLY A 196 26.74 -12.15 -14.08
C GLY A 196 26.87 -11.97 -12.56
N ALA A 197 26.69 -10.74 -12.05
CA ALA A 197 26.61 -10.48 -10.61
C ALA A 197 25.33 -11.06 -10.02
N LEU A 198 24.19 -10.88 -10.69
CA LEU A 198 22.90 -11.44 -10.27
C LEU A 198 22.94 -12.98 -10.21
N GLU A 199 23.43 -13.64 -11.27
CA GLU A 199 23.58 -15.10 -11.31
C GLU A 199 24.45 -15.64 -10.17
N ARG A 200 25.59 -14.98 -9.89
CA ARG A 200 26.49 -15.35 -8.77
C ARG A 200 25.87 -15.09 -7.41
N LEU A 201 25.12 -14.01 -7.25
CA LEU A 201 24.42 -13.67 -6.01
C LEU A 201 23.35 -14.71 -5.68
N VAL A 202 22.49 -15.03 -6.65
CA VAL A 202 21.46 -16.05 -6.45
C VAL A 202 22.08 -17.42 -6.17
N ALA A 203 23.14 -17.80 -6.88
CA ALA A 203 23.80 -19.10 -6.71
C ALA A 203 24.34 -19.34 -5.29
N ARG A 204 24.85 -18.30 -4.63
CA ARG A 204 25.40 -18.41 -3.27
C ARG A 204 24.35 -18.24 -2.16
N CYS A 205 23.24 -17.56 -2.44
CA CYS A 205 22.15 -17.34 -1.49
C CYS A 205 21.16 -18.52 -1.46
N ARG A 206 21.56 -19.64 -0.84
CA ARG A 206 20.75 -20.88 -0.77
C ARG A 206 19.42 -20.74 -0.03
N ASN A 207 19.27 -19.71 0.81
CA ASN A 207 18.06 -19.40 1.54
C ASN A 207 17.10 -18.46 0.80
N LEU A 208 17.42 -18.05 -0.44
CA LEU A 208 16.56 -17.20 -1.25
C LEU A 208 15.19 -17.88 -1.46
N ARG A 209 14.12 -17.15 -1.15
CA ARG A 209 12.71 -17.58 -1.29
C ARG A 209 11.90 -16.67 -2.20
N SER A 210 12.28 -15.40 -2.30
CA SER A 210 11.60 -14.42 -3.14
C SER A 210 12.61 -13.75 -4.08
N LEU A 211 12.31 -13.76 -5.37
CA LEU A 211 13.08 -13.05 -6.39
C LEU A 211 12.14 -12.40 -7.39
N ARG A 212 12.16 -11.07 -7.47
CA ARG A 212 11.42 -10.31 -8.48
C ARG A 212 12.39 -9.43 -9.26
N VAL A 213 12.59 -9.79 -10.52
CA VAL A 213 13.51 -9.09 -11.42
C VAL A 213 12.79 -8.03 -12.24
N ASN A 214 13.55 -7.04 -12.72
CA ASN A 214 13.04 -6.03 -13.64
C ASN A 214 12.97 -6.52 -15.10
N GLY A 215 12.45 -5.66 -15.98
CA GLY A 215 12.28 -5.97 -17.40
C GLY A 215 13.58 -6.14 -18.19
N ALA A 216 14.73 -5.70 -17.65
CA ALA A 216 16.02 -5.80 -18.32
C ALA A 216 16.67 -7.20 -18.19
N VAL A 217 16.15 -8.09 -17.34
CA VAL A 217 16.68 -9.45 -17.18
C VAL A 217 16.08 -10.37 -18.26
N PRO A 218 16.89 -10.92 -19.19
CA PRO A 218 16.40 -11.76 -20.27
C PRO A 218 16.04 -13.17 -19.79
N MET A 219 15.22 -13.87 -20.59
CA MET A 219 14.69 -15.20 -20.28
C MET A 219 15.79 -16.23 -20.01
N GLU A 220 16.88 -16.20 -20.77
CA GLU A 220 18.01 -17.13 -20.61
C GLU A 220 18.74 -16.94 -19.28
N THR A 221 18.84 -15.70 -18.80
CA THR A 221 19.44 -15.43 -17.49
C THR A 221 18.51 -15.90 -16.39
N LEU A 222 17.21 -15.63 -16.52
CA LEU A 222 16.22 -16.09 -15.57
C LEU A 222 16.15 -17.62 -15.51
N GLU A 223 16.27 -18.31 -16.65
CA GLU A 223 16.38 -19.77 -16.73
C GLU A 223 17.55 -20.29 -15.87
N LYS A 224 18.76 -19.79 -16.08
CA LYS A 224 19.95 -20.18 -15.30
C LYS A 224 19.78 -19.91 -13.80
N ILE A 225 19.16 -18.78 -13.46
CA ILE A 225 18.85 -18.40 -12.08
C ILE A 225 17.91 -19.42 -11.46
N LEU A 226 16.82 -19.79 -12.15
CA LEU A 226 15.84 -20.76 -11.66
C LEU A 226 16.44 -22.15 -11.52
N ALA A 227 17.32 -22.56 -12.43
CA ALA A 227 18.04 -23.84 -12.33
C ALA A 227 18.91 -23.91 -11.06
N ARG A 228 19.41 -22.77 -10.57
CA ARG A 228 20.20 -22.67 -9.34
C ARG A 228 19.36 -22.40 -8.08
N ALA A 229 18.12 -21.94 -8.25
CA ALA A 229 17.23 -21.58 -7.14
C ALA A 229 15.84 -22.25 -7.24
N PRO A 230 15.75 -23.59 -7.34
CA PRO A 230 14.46 -24.29 -7.41
C PRO A 230 13.60 -24.17 -6.14
N GLN A 231 14.20 -23.69 -5.03
CA GLN A 231 13.54 -23.44 -3.75
C GLN A 231 12.70 -22.15 -3.70
N LEU A 232 12.68 -21.34 -4.77
CA LEU A 232 11.92 -20.08 -4.82
C LEU A 232 10.41 -20.33 -4.62
N VAL A 233 9.79 -19.42 -3.87
CA VAL A 233 8.36 -19.43 -3.52
C VAL A 233 7.63 -18.25 -4.16
N ASP A 234 8.29 -17.10 -4.30
CA ASP A 234 7.77 -15.91 -4.98
C ASP A 234 8.68 -15.52 -6.14
N LEU A 235 8.13 -15.45 -7.35
CA LEU A 235 8.88 -15.20 -8.56
C LEU A 235 8.25 -14.08 -9.39
N GLY A 236 9.01 -13.01 -9.61
CA GLY A 236 8.68 -11.96 -10.57
C GLY A 236 9.51 -12.11 -11.83
N ILE A 237 8.85 -12.29 -12.99
CA ILE A 237 9.48 -12.83 -14.20
C ILE A 237 10.04 -11.82 -15.22
N GLY A 238 10.11 -10.52 -14.89
CA GLY A 238 10.62 -9.50 -15.83
C GLY A 238 9.83 -9.43 -17.15
N SER A 239 10.55 -9.38 -18.27
CA SER A 239 10.02 -9.31 -19.64
C SER A 239 10.47 -10.52 -20.50
N TYR A 240 9.62 -10.97 -21.44
CA TYR A 240 9.89 -12.10 -22.35
C TYR A 240 9.53 -11.79 -23.81
N ASN A 241 10.56 -11.69 -24.64
CA ASN A 241 10.42 -11.37 -26.06
C ASN A 241 10.98 -12.45 -27.01
N HIS A 242 10.80 -13.75 -26.71
CA HIS A 242 11.33 -14.85 -27.53
C HIS A 242 10.28 -15.56 -28.39
N GLU A 243 10.74 -16.22 -29.46
CA GLU A 243 9.91 -17.14 -30.23
C GLU A 243 9.67 -18.47 -29.48
N PRO A 244 8.45 -19.05 -29.53
CA PRO A 244 8.11 -20.29 -28.82
C PRO A 244 8.91 -21.53 -29.23
N ASN A 245 9.46 -21.54 -30.45
CA ASN A 245 10.24 -22.67 -30.96
C ASN A 245 11.74 -22.52 -30.66
N SER A 246 12.13 -21.47 -29.92
CA SER A 246 13.52 -21.28 -29.54
C SER A 246 13.98 -22.33 -28.53
N VAL A 247 15.27 -22.69 -28.62
CA VAL A 247 15.92 -23.55 -27.63
C VAL A 247 15.83 -22.92 -26.23
N ALA A 248 15.90 -21.60 -26.14
CA ALA A 248 15.75 -20.84 -24.89
C ALA A 248 14.38 -21.08 -24.23
N TYR A 249 13.28 -20.99 -24.99
CA TYR A 249 11.94 -21.25 -24.49
C TYR A 249 11.78 -22.67 -23.94
N THR A 250 12.27 -23.67 -24.68
CA THR A 250 12.17 -25.08 -24.26
C THR A 250 12.96 -25.33 -22.98
N LYS A 251 14.18 -24.79 -22.88
CA LYS A 251 14.99 -24.86 -21.65
C LYS A 251 14.28 -24.20 -20.47
N PHE A 252 13.81 -22.97 -20.66
CA PHE A 252 13.10 -22.24 -19.61
C PHE A 252 11.87 -23.00 -19.10
N ARG A 253 11.03 -23.53 -20.01
CA ARG A 253 9.87 -24.35 -19.65
C ARG A 253 10.26 -25.59 -18.85
N ASN A 254 11.33 -26.28 -19.25
CA ASN A 254 11.82 -27.46 -18.54
C ASN A 254 12.36 -27.11 -17.15
N THR A 255 13.06 -25.98 -17.01
CA THR A 255 13.57 -25.49 -15.73
C THR A 255 12.42 -25.08 -14.80
N ILE A 256 11.41 -24.37 -15.32
CA ILE A 256 10.20 -24.00 -14.56
C ILE A 256 9.47 -25.22 -13.98
N LEU A 257 9.42 -26.33 -14.71
CA LEU A 257 8.82 -27.59 -14.22
C LEU A 257 9.50 -28.13 -12.95
N THR A 258 10.79 -27.82 -12.74
CA THR A 258 11.54 -28.23 -11.55
C THR A 258 11.23 -27.34 -10.33
N CYS A 259 10.72 -26.12 -10.53
CA CYS A 259 10.46 -25.13 -9.50
C CYS A 259 9.11 -25.37 -8.79
N LYS A 260 8.99 -26.51 -8.08
CA LYS A 260 7.74 -26.97 -7.44
C LYS A 260 7.28 -26.12 -6.24
N SER A 261 8.18 -25.29 -5.70
CA SER A 261 7.93 -24.48 -4.51
C SER A 261 7.20 -23.16 -4.78
N ILE A 262 7.10 -22.75 -6.05
CA ILE A 262 6.52 -21.45 -6.42
C ILE A 262 5.03 -21.40 -6.05
N LYS A 263 4.65 -20.37 -5.29
CA LYS A 263 3.28 -20.06 -4.87
C LYS A 263 2.81 -18.68 -5.33
N SER A 264 3.72 -17.80 -5.73
CA SER A 264 3.44 -16.45 -6.15
C SER A 264 4.15 -16.12 -7.46
N LEU A 265 3.42 -15.53 -8.41
CA LEU A 265 3.94 -15.08 -9.69
C LEU A 265 3.58 -13.61 -9.96
N SER A 266 4.55 -12.84 -10.47
CA SER A 266 4.38 -11.43 -10.87
C SER A 266 5.34 -11.04 -12.01
N GLY A 267 5.44 -9.75 -12.34
CA GLY A 267 6.38 -9.22 -13.35
C GLY A 267 5.64 -8.94 -14.64
N PHE A 268 5.57 -9.93 -15.54
CA PHE A 268 4.79 -9.92 -16.78
C PHE A 268 4.82 -8.59 -17.57
N LEU A 269 5.92 -7.83 -17.52
CA LEU A 269 5.97 -6.43 -17.98
C LEU A 269 5.71 -6.34 -19.49
N GLU A 270 6.59 -6.96 -20.27
CA GLU A 270 6.45 -7.13 -21.71
C GLU A 270 6.60 -8.62 -22.03
N VAL A 271 5.48 -9.34 -22.07
CA VAL A 271 5.48 -10.78 -22.35
C VAL A 271 4.70 -11.06 -23.62
N PHE A 272 5.35 -11.65 -24.63
CA PHE A 272 4.62 -12.15 -25.78
C PHE A 272 3.68 -13.29 -25.36
N PRO A 273 2.39 -13.26 -25.74
CA PRO A 273 1.43 -14.26 -25.30
C PRO A 273 1.83 -15.71 -25.63
N ARG A 274 2.56 -15.91 -26.73
CA ARG A 274 3.03 -17.24 -27.12
C ARG A 274 4.05 -17.85 -26.14
N CYS A 275 4.65 -17.04 -25.25
CA CYS A 275 5.56 -17.50 -24.19
C CYS A 275 4.84 -17.94 -22.91
N LEU A 276 3.56 -17.57 -22.71
CA LEU A 276 2.81 -17.92 -21.48
C LEU A 276 2.68 -19.43 -21.21
N PRO A 277 2.59 -20.33 -22.21
CA PRO A 277 2.50 -21.76 -21.92
C PRO A 277 3.71 -22.34 -21.19
N ALA A 278 4.85 -21.64 -21.16
CA ALA A 278 6.00 -22.07 -20.36
C ALA A 278 5.71 -22.04 -18.85
N ILE A 279 4.84 -21.15 -18.38
CA ILE A 279 4.54 -20.98 -16.95
C ILE A 279 3.31 -21.76 -16.46
N TYR A 280 2.48 -22.29 -17.38
CA TYR A 280 1.28 -23.06 -17.04
C TYR A 280 1.52 -24.19 -16.02
N PRO A 281 2.65 -24.93 -16.06
CA PRO A 281 2.87 -25.98 -15.07
C PRO A 281 2.92 -25.48 -13.63
N VAL A 282 3.43 -24.27 -13.39
CA VAL A 282 3.49 -23.67 -12.05
C VAL A 282 2.12 -23.16 -11.61
N CYS A 283 1.31 -22.67 -12.54
CA CYS A 283 -0.04 -22.15 -12.29
C CYS A 283 -0.96 -23.14 -11.55
N LEU A 284 -0.73 -24.44 -11.70
CA LEU A 284 -1.49 -25.49 -10.99
C LEU A 284 -1.37 -25.41 -9.46
N SER A 285 -0.32 -24.77 -8.94
CA SER A 285 -0.02 -24.75 -7.50
C SER A 285 0.04 -23.37 -6.88
N ILE A 286 -0.04 -22.29 -7.67
CA ILE A 286 0.05 -20.92 -7.18
C ILE A 286 -1.19 -20.50 -6.39
N THR A 287 -0.95 -19.66 -5.39
CA THR A 287 -1.97 -19.02 -4.56
C THR A 287 -2.04 -17.52 -4.79
N SER A 288 -1.03 -16.93 -5.44
CA SER A 288 -0.96 -15.49 -5.72
C SER A 288 -0.51 -15.26 -7.17
N LEU A 289 -1.26 -14.45 -7.91
CA LEU A 289 -0.93 -14.08 -9.28
C LEU A 289 -1.13 -12.58 -9.46
N ASN A 290 -0.08 -11.89 -9.86
CA ASN A 290 -0.12 -10.47 -10.15
C ASN A 290 0.19 -10.20 -11.64
N LEU A 291 -0.84 -9.79 -12.36
CA LEU A 291 -0.84 -9.41 -13.77
C LEU A 291 -1.16 -7.91 -13.93
N SER A 292 -1.06 -7.10 -12.87
CA SER A 292 -1.36 -5.65 -12.92
C SER A 292 -0.41 -4.88 -13.84
N TYR A 293 0.77 -5.43 -14.11
CA TYR A 293 1.77 -4.82 -15.00
C TYR A 293 1.88 -5.53 -16.34
N ALA A 294 0.82 -6.23 -16.78
CA ALA A 294 0.84 -7.03 -18.00
C ALA A 294 -0.05 -6.46 -19.14
N PRO A 295 0.14 -5.19 -19.57
CA PRO A 295 -0.74 -4.55 -20.56
C PRO A 295 -0.68 -5.23 -21.93
N GLY A 296 0.41 -5.94 -22.25
CA GLY A 296 0.56 -6.67 -23.51
C GLY A 296 -0.24 -7.98 -23.60
N ILE A 297 -0.80 -8.49 -22.50
CA ILE A 297 -1.53 -9.77 -22.50
C ILE A 297 -3.02 -9.52 -22.73
N ARG A 298 -3.51 -9.96 -23.89
CA ARG A 298 -4.94 -9.87 -24.25
C ARG A 298 -5.82 -10.74 -23.34
N GLY A 299 -7.09 -10.34 -23.17
CA GLY A 299 -8.08 -11.04 -22.34
C GLY A 299 -8.20 -12.55 -22.60
N SER A 300 -8.18 -12.98 -23.86
CA SER A 300 -8.23 -14.41 -24.23
C SER A 300 -7.06 -15.22 -23.67
N GLU A 301 -5.88 -14.60 -23.57
CA GLU A 301 -4.64 -15.23 -23.09
C GLU A 301 -4.59 -15.22 -21.56
N LEU A 302 -5.08 -14.14 -20.93
CA LEU A 302 -5.34 -14.11 -19.49
C LEU A 302 -6.28 -15.25 -19.08
N VAL A 303 -7.38 -15.46 -19.82
CA VAL A 303 -8.33 -16.55 -19.58
C VAL A 303 -7.67 -17.93 -19.67
N LYS A 304 -6.82 -18.18 -20.67
CA LYS A 304 -6.08 -19.45 -20.79
C LYS A 304 -5.19 -19.70 -19.57
N LEU A 305 -4.47 -18.67 -19.11
CA LEU A 305 -3.63 -18.76 -17.93
C LEU A 305 -4.45 -19.06 -16.65
N ILE A 306 -5.55 -18.33 -16.45
CA ILE A 306 -6.43 -18.48 -15.28
C ILE A 306 -7.02 -19.88 -15.19
N ARG A 307 -7.35 -20.53 -16.30
CA ARG A 307 -7.89 -21.91 -16.31
C ARG A 307 -6.99 -22.94 -15.63
N HIS A 308 -5.70 -22.64 -15.46
CA HIS A 308 -4.77 -23.50 -14.73
C HIS A 308 -4.65 -23.17 -13.23
N CYS A 309 -5.24 -22.07 -12.76
CA CYS A 309 -5.00 -21.48 -11.43
C CYS A 309 -6.07 -21.87 -10.38
N HIS A 310 -6.28 -23.18 -10.14
CA HIS A 310 -7.38 -23.65 -9.27
C HIS A 310 -7.21 -23.34 -7.77
N LYS A 311 -5.98 -23.12 -7.30
CA LYS A 311 -5.66 -22.84 -5.89
C LYS A 311 -5.50 -21.34 -5.59
N LEU A 312 -5.86 -20.49 -6.54
CA LEU A 312 -5.61 -19.06 -6.47
C LEU A 312 -6.41 -18.40 -5.33
N GLN A 313 -5.71 -17.66 -4.48
CA GLN A 313 -6.27 -16.92 -3.35
C GLN A 313 -6.17 -15.41 -3.55
N ARG A 314 -5.17 -14.92 -4.29
CA ARG A 314 -5.01 -13.51 -4.63
C ARG A 314 -4.80 -13.35 -6.13
N LEU A 315 -5.63 -12.53 -6.76
CA LEU A 315 -5.52 -12.18 -8.17
C LEU A 315 -5.51 -10.67 -8.32
N TRP A 316 -4.43 -10.14 -8.91
CA TRP A 316 -4.37 -8.78 -9.40
C TRP A 316 -4.30 -8.84 -10.93
N ILE A 317 -5.19 -8.13 -11.61
CA ILE A 317 -5.36 -8.25 -13.06
C ILE A 317 -5.83 -6.95 -13.68
N LEU A 318 -5.54 -6.73 -14.96
CA LEU A 318 -6.10 -5.62 -15.73
C LEU A 318 -7.54 -5.94 -16.18
N ASP A 319 -8.35 -4.90 -16.34
CA ASP A 319 -9.73 -4.97 -16.83
C ASP A 319 -9.85 -5.58 -18.24
N ALA A 320 -8.77 -5.62 -19.03
CA ALA A 320 -8.69 -6.28 -20.32
C ALA A 320 -9.13 -7.77 -20.32
N ILE A 321 -9.27 -8.39 -19.14
CA ILE A 321 -9.90 -9.72 -18.98
C ILE A 321 -11.41 -9.72 -19.34
N ALA A 322 -12.08 -8.57 -19.22
CA ALA A 322 -13.52 -8.36 -19.39
C ALA A 322 -14.42 -9.25 -18.50
N ASP A 323 -15.73 -9.03 -18.54
CA ASP A 323 -16.69 -9.79 -17.72
C ASP A 323 -16.66 -11.29 -17.99
N LYS A 324 -16.61 -11.69 -19.27
CA LYS A 324 -16.52 -13.10 -19.66
C LYS A 324 -15.28 -13.79 -19.10
N GLY A 325 -14.16 -13.07 -18.97
CA GLY A 325 -12.98 -13.64 -18.36
C GLY A 325 -13.09 -13.70 -16.83
N LEU A 326 -13.76 -12.74 -16.19
CA LEU A 326 -14.10 -12.80 -14.76
C LEU A 326 -15.07 -13.94 -14.44
N GLU A 327 -15.99 -14.32 -15.34
CA GLU A 327 -16.78 -15.55 -15.21
C GLU A 327 -15.91 -16.82 -15.20
N VAL A 328 -14.82 -16.83 -15.99
CA VAL A 328 -13.84 -17.93 -15.94
C VAL A 328 -13.09 -17.92 -14.62
N VAL A 329 -12.68 -16.76 -14.11
CA VAL A 329 -12.08 -16.65 -12.77
C VAL A 329 -13.04 -17.19 -11.71
N ALA A 330 -14.31 -16.78 -11.75
CA ALA A 330 -15.35 -17.19 -10.81
C ALA A 330 -15.61 -18.71 -10.83
N SER A 331 -15.60 -19.32 -12.02
CA SER A 331 -15.78 -20.77 -12.16
C SER A 331 -14.53 -21.58 -11.79
N THR A 332 -13.32 -21.01 -11.94
CA THR A 332 -12.06 -21.73 -11.74
C THR A 332 -11.48 -21.58 -10.33
N CYS A 333 -11.49 -20.36 -9.78
CA CYS A 333 -10.73 -19.98 -8.58
C CYS A 333 -11.63 -19.92 -7.33
N LYS A 334 -12.10 -21.07 -6.84
CA LYS A 334 -13.04 -21.14 -5.70
C LYS A 334 -12.45 -20.70 -4.35
N GLU A 335 -11.12 -20.68 -4.25
CA GLU A 335 -10.38 -20.26 -3.06
C GLU A 335 -10.02 -18.77 -3.04
N LEU A 336 -10.54 -17.98 -3.99
CA LEU A 336 -10.18 -16.58 -4.13
C LEU A 336 -10.63 -15.76 -2.91
N ARG A 337 -9.68 -15.01 -2.34
CA ARG A 337 -9.83 -14.19 -1.12
C ARG A 337 -9.63 -12.71 -1.39
N GLU A 338 -8.76 -12.37 -2.34
CA GLU A 338 -8.48 -11.01 -2.78
C GLU A 338 -8.53 -10.91 -4.30
N LEU A 339 -9.33 -9.97 -4.80
CA LEU A 339 -9.36 -9.59 -6.21
C LEU A 339 -9.04 -8.10 -6.33
N ARG A 340 -8.11 -7.77 -7.23
CA ARG A 340 -7.89 -6.40 -7.69
C ARG A 340 -7.98 -6.36 -9.21
N VAL A 341 -8.91 -5.59 -9.75
CA VAL A 341 -9.05 -5.33 -11.18
C VAL A 341 -8.67 -3.88 -11.44
N PHE A 342 -7.61 -3.65 -12.20
CA PHE A 342 -7.04 -2.34 -12.51
C PHE A 342 -7.44 -1.88 -13.91
N PRO A 343 -7.56 -0.56 -14.16
CA PRO A 343 -7.89 -0.06 -15.49
C PRO A 343 -6.71 -0.26 -16.44
N SER A 344 -6.96 -0.63 -17.69
CA SER A 344 -5.95 -0.66 -18.75
C SER A 344 -5.79 0.73 -19.39
N LEU A 345 -4.55 1.15 -19.61
CA LEU A 345 -4.23 2.45 -20.22
C LEU A 345 -4.56 2.50 -21.71
N PHE A 346 -4.60 1.35 -22.37
CA PHE A 346 -4.96 1.21 -23.77
C PHE A 346 -6.43 0.82 -23.85
N GLY A 347 -7.29 1.84 -23.96
CA GLY A 347 -8.73 1.67 -24.12
C GLY A 347 -9.05 0.75 -25.29
N ALA A 348 -9.21 -0.54 -25.01
CA ALA A 348 -9.89 -1.43 -25.91
C ALA A 348 -11.38 -1.17 -25.71
N GLU A 349 -11.99 -0.45 -26.64
CA GLU A 349 -13.41 -0.03 -26.65
C GLU A 349 -14.43 -1.19 -26.46
N ASN A 350 -13.97 -2.44 -26.33
CA ASN A 350 -14.80 -3.64 -26.15
C ASN A 350 -14.30 -4.62 -25.05
N ALA A 351 -13.37 -4.23 -24.18
CA ALA A 351 -12.81 -5.13 -23.15
C ALA A 351 -13.01 -4.67 -21.69
N ALA A 352 -13.84 -3.64 -21.46
CA ALA A 352 -14.13 -3.12 -20.13
C ALA A 352 -14.85 -4.15 -19.25
N VAL A 353 -14.52 -4.15 -17.95
CA VAL A 353 -15.30 -4.85 -16.93
C VAL A 353 -16.47 -4.00 -16.46
N THR A 354 -17.60 -4.63 -16.18
CA THR A 354 -18.82 -4.02 -15.67
C THR A 354 -19.22 -4.64 -14.33
N GLU A 355 -20.41 -4.34 -13.83
CA GLU A 355 -20.98 -5.00 -12.65
C GLU A 355 -21.19 -6.50 -12.85
N LYS A 356 -21.37 -6.97 -14.10
CA LYS A 356 -21.63 -8.38 -14.39
C LYS A 356 -20.45 -9.27 -13.98
N GLY A 357 -19.23 -8.86 -14.29
CA GLY A 357 -18.01 -9.55 -13.86
C GLY A 357 -17.90 -9.62 -12.34
N LEU A 358 -18.22 -8.53 -11.64
CA LEU A 358 -18.19 -8.50 -10.17
C LEU A 358 -19.28 -9.41 -9.55
N VAL A 359 -20.48 -9.42 -10.11
CA VAL A 359 -21.55 -10.32 -9.68
C VAL A 359 -21.14 -11.77 -9.88
N ALA A 360 -20.59 -12.12 -11.05
CA ALA A 360 -20.09 -13.48 -11.33
C ALA A 360 -19.04 -13.91 -10.30
N ILE A 361 -18.07 -13.04 -10.00
CA ILE A 361 -17.06 -13.28 -8.96
C ILE A 361 -17.72 -13.51 -7.60
N SER A 362 -18.68 -12.69 -7.19
CA SER A 362 -19.35 -12.86 -5.89
C SER A 362 -20.07 -14.21 -5.75
N VAL A 363 -20.66 -14.71 -6.85
CA VAL A 363 -21.33 -16.01 -6.90
C VAL A 363 -20.30 -17.15 -6.87
N GLY A 364 -19.20 -17.01 -7.61
CA GLY A 364 -18.22 -18.07 -7.79
C GLY A 364 -17.19 -18.21 -6.66
N CYS A 365 -16.93 -17.13 -5.92
CA CYS A 365 -15.82 -17.01 -4.96
C CYS A 365 -16.33 -16.60 -3.55
N PRO A 366 -16.96 -17.50 -2.78
CA PRO A 366 -17.59 -17.17 -1.49
C PRO A 366 -16.59 -16.79 -0.39
N LYS A 367 -15.29 -17.08 -0.58
CA LYS A 367 -14.20 -16.74 0.35
C LYS A 367 -13.64 -15.32 0.12
N LEU A 368 -14.18 -14.59 -0.85
CA LEU A 368 -13.72 -13.25 -1.18
C LEU A 368 -14.03 -12.29 -0.03
N HIS A 369 -12.99 -11.65 0.51
CA HIS A 369 -13.12 -10.72 1.63
C HIS A 369 -12.37 -9.40 1.39
N SER A 370 -11.77 -9.23 0.22
CA SER A 370 -10.99 -8.06 -0.15
C SER A 370 -11.11 -7.74 -1.64
N LEU A 371 -11.67 -6.58 -1.96
CA LEU A 371 -11.90 -6.12 -3.33
C LEU A 371 -11.26 -4.75 -3.60
N LEU A 372 -10.63 -4.62 -4.76
CA LEU A 372 -10.42 -3.36 -5.47
C LEU A 372 -10.92 -3.54 -6.91
N TYR A 373 -11.91 -2.76 -7.33
CA TYR A 373 -12.53 -2.95 -8.63
C TYR A 373 -12.65 -1.60 -9.33
N PHE A 374 -11.92 -1.44 -10.43
CA PHE A 374 -12.12 -0.32 -11.35
C PHE A 374 -13.04 -0.78 -12.48
N CYS A 375 -14.08 0.00 -12.78
CA CYS A 375 -15.05 -0.34 -13.82
C CYS A 375 -15.69 0.92 -14.42
N HIS A 376 -16.39 0.75 -15.55
CA HIS A 376 -17.07 1.87 -16.22
C HIS A 376 -18.53 2.03 -15.82
N GLN A 377 -19.17 1.04 -15.21
CA GLN A 377 -20.58 1.14 -14.78
C GLN A 377 -20.84 0.25 -13.57
N MET A 378 -21.90 0.57 -12.82
CA MET A 378 -22.38 -0.20 -11.67
C MET A 378 -23.90 -0.07 -11.52
N THR A 379 -24.52 -0.97 -10.76
CA THR A 379 -25.94 -0.90 -10.39
C THR A 379 -26.14 -1.23 -8.90
N ASN A 380 -27.21 -0.71 -8.30
CA ASN A 380 -27.62 -1.05 -6.94
C ASN A 380 -27.92 -2.55 -6.82
N ALA A 381 -28.61 -3.13 -7.82
CA ALA A 381 -28.93 -4.56 -7.84
C ALA A 381 -27.67 -5.45 -7.79
N ALA A 382 -26.61 -5.07 -8.50
CA ALA A 382 -25.34 -5.78 -8.45
C ALA A 382 -24.68 -5.68 -7.07
N LEU A 383 -24.59 -4.48 -6.50
CA LEU A 383 -24.02 -4.28 -5.17
C LEU A 383 -24.78 -5.03 -4.07
N ILE A 384 -26.12 -5.04 -4.12
CA ILE A 384 -26.98 -5.82 -3.21
C ILE A 384 -26.69 -7.31 -3.36
N THR A 385 -26.57 -7.80 -4.60
CA THR A 385 -26.25 -9.20 -4.88
C THR A 385 -24.88 -9.59 -4.32
N VAL A 386 -23.87 -8.73 -4.52
CA VAL A 386 -22.51 -8.92 -3.99
C VAL A 386 -22.51 -8.92 -2.46
N ALA A 387 -23.24 -8.00 -1.83
CA ALA A 387 -23.39 -7.94 -0.37
C ALA A 387 -23.99 -9.23 0.21
N LYS A 388 -25.00 -9.79 -0.47
CA LYS A 388 -25.65 -11.05 -0.09
C LYS A 388 -24.72 -12.25 -0.24
N ASN A 389 -23.97 -12.32 -1.33
CA ASN A 389 -23.12 -13.48 -1.64
C ASN A 389 -21.81 -13.49 -0.84
N CYS A 390 -21.28 -12.33 -0.48
CA CYS A 390 -20.00 -12.18 0.22
C CYS A 390 -20.12 -11.30 1.47
N PRO A 391 -20.80 -11.75 2.55
CA PRO A 391 -21.05 -10.95 3.75
C PRO A 391 -19.81 -10.74 4.63
N HIS A 392 -18.66 -11.33 4.27
CA HIS A 392 -17.43 -11.29 5.05
C HIS A 392 -16.39 -10.30 4.49
N PHE A 393 -16.79 -9.32 3.69
CA PHE A 393 -15.86 -8.29 3.22
C PHE A 393 -15.24 -7.52 4.39
N SER A 394 -13.91 -7.54 4.43
CA SER A 394 -13.08 -6.71 5.30
C SER A 394 -12.63 -5.44 4.58
N ARG A 395 -12.52 -5.48 3.25
CA ARG A 395 -12.08 -4.37 2.39
C ARG A 395 -12.90 -4.36 1.12
N PHE A 396 -13.63 -3.29 0.86
CA PHE A 396 -14.46 -3.12 -0.33
C PHE A 396 -14.13 -1.77 -0.96
N ARG A 397 -13.43 -1.78 -2.09
CA ARG A 397 -13.03 -0.56 -2.78
C ARG A 397 -13.55 -0.61 -4.21
N LEU A 398 -14.56 0.19 -4.50
CA LEU A 398 -15.09 0.35 -5.85
C LEU A 398 -14.66 1.71 -6.38
N CYS A 399 -14.22 1.74 -7.64
CA CYS A 399 -13.91 2.97 -8.35
C CYS A 399 -14.56 2.91 -9.74
N ILE A 400 -15.68 3.60 -9.88
CA ILE A 400 -16.29 3.86 -11.17
C ILE A 400 -15.49 5.00 -11.81
N LEU A 401 -14.94 4.74 -13.01
CA LEU A 401 -13.97 5.63 -13.67
C LEU A 401 -14.56 7.01 -13.99
N ASP A 402 -15.84 7.06 -14.34
CA ASP A 402 -16.57 8.31 -14.56
C ASP A 402 -17.13 8.81 -13.22
N PRO A 403 -16.77 10.04 -12.78
CA PRO A 403 -17.32 10.64 -11.57
C PRO A 403 -18.85 10.78 -11.64
N GLN A 404 -19.52 10.66 -10.49
CA GLN A 404 -20.97 10.87 -10.36
C GLN A 404 -21.84 10.02 -11.30
N LYS A 405 -21.33 8.90 -11.83
CA LYS A 405 -22.12 8.02 -12.68
C LYS A 405 -23.21 7.32 -11.86
N PRO A 406 -24.50 7.43 -12.24
CA PRO A 406 -25.59 6.80 -11.52
C PRO A 406 -25.67 5.30 -11.82
N ASP A 407 -26.62 4.63 -11.17
CA ASP A 407 -27.03 3.27 -11.53
C ASP A 407 -27.35 3.20 -13.03
N ALA A 408 -26.65 2.31 -13.74
CA ALA A 408 -26.75 2.20 -15.19
C ALA A 408 -28.17 1.86 -15.68
N ASN A 409 -28.97 1.18 -14.86
CA ASN A 409 -30.32 0.74 -15.23
C ASN A 409 -31.41 1.69 -14.74
N THR A 410 -31.27 2.22 -13.52
CA THR A 410 -32.33 2.99 -12.87
C THR A 410 -32.10 4.50 -12.86
N GLN A 411 -30.89 4.95 -13.22
CA GLN A 411 -30.43 6.34 -13.11
C GLN A 411 -30.50 6.92 -11.69
N GLN A 412 -30.71 6.07 -10.68
CA GLN A 412 -30.71 6.45 -9.28
C GLN A 412 -29.28 6.54 -8.72
N PRO A 413 -29.07 7.26 -7.62
CA PRO A 413 -27.85 7.15 -6.83
C PRO A 413 -27.57 5.70 -6.39
N LEU A 414 -26.30 5.38 -6.11
CA LEU A 414 -25.86 4.05 -5.67
C LEU A 414 -25.98 3.85 -4.15
N ASP A 415 -26.77 4.69 -3.47
CA ASP A 415 -26.88 4.73 -2.00
C ASP A 415 -27.36 3.39 -1.43
N GLU A 416 -28.40 2.80 -2.02
CA GLU A 416 -28.97 1.52 -1.57
C GLU A 416 -28.00 0.35 -1.75
N GLY A 417 -27.22 0.36 -2.84
CA GLY A 417 -26.21 -0.64 -3.14
C GLY A 417 -25.09 -0.63 -2.12
N PHE A 418 -24.50 0.54 -1.85
CA PHE A 418 -23.49 0.68 -0.80
C PHE A 418 -24.07 0.47 0.60
N GLY A 419 -25.31 0.90 0.83
CA GLY A 419 -26.07 0.63 2.05
C GLY A 419 -26.14 -0.87 2.36
N ALA A 420 -26.52 -1.67 1.37
CA ALA A 420 -26.55 -3.13 1.51
C ALA A 420 -25.17 -3.74 1.81
N ILE A 421 -24.10 -3.21 1.20
CA ILE A 421 -22.71 -3.64 1.48
C ILE A 421 -22.36 -3.39 2.94
N VAL A 422 -22.56 -2.18 3.46
CA VAL A 422 -22.19 -1.86 4.86
C VAL A 422 -23.10 -2.52 5.88
N GLN A 423 -24.38 -2.75 5.53
CA GLN A 423 -25.33 -3.46 6.39
C GLN A 423 -25.00 -4.97 6.51
N SER A 424 -24.63 -5.60 5.39
CA SER A 424 -24.31 -7.03 5.36
C SER A 424 -22.90 -7.32 5.88
N CYS A 425 -21.92 -6.49 5.50
CA CYS A 425 -20.51 -6.72 5.78
C CYS A 425 -20.08 -6.06 7.10
N ARG A 426 -20.55 -6.58 8.24
CA ARG A 426 -20.29 -6.00 9.58
C ARG A 426 -18.82 -5.95 9.98
N GLY A 427 -17.98 -6.76 9.34
CA GLY A 427 -16.52 -6.78 9.54
C GLY A 427 -15.73 -5.82 8.65
N LEU A 428 -16.40 -4.91 7.92
CA LEU A 428 -15.77 -4.02 6.97
C LEU A 428 -14.86 -2.99 7.66
N ARG A 429 -13.57 -3.02 7.33
CA ARG A 429 -12.54 -2.13 7.88
C ARG A 429 -12.08 -1.06 6.90
N ARG A 430 -12.27 -1.27 5.59
CA ARG A 430 -11.88 -0.30 4.56
C ARG A 430 -12.94 -0.21 3.47
N LEU A 431 -13.40 1.01 3.20
CA LEU A 431 -14.38 1.34 2.18
C LEU A 431 -13.86 2.46 1.27
N SER A 432 -14.06 2.33 -0.04
CA SER A 432 -13.89 3.43 -1.00
C SER A 432 -15.16 3.54 -1.84
N LEU A 433 -15.67 4.76 -1.93
CA LEU A 433 -16.92 5.10 -2.60
C LEU A 433 -16.68 5.76 -3.96
N SER A 434 -17.60 5.56 -4.89
CA SER A 434 -17.61 6.17 -6.23
C SER A 434 -19.01 6.06 -6.86
N GLY A 435 -19.28 6.84 -7.90
CA GLY A 435 -20.59 6.93 -8.55
C GLY A 435 -21.44 8.07 -7.99
N LEU A 436 -22.68 8.19 -8.45
CA LEU A 436 -23.62 9.18 -7.91
C LEU A 436 -24.06 8.75 -6.51
N LEU A 437 -23.79 9.58 -5.50
CA LEU A 437 -24.04 9.28 -4.09
C LEU A 437 -24.55 10.53 -3.37
N THR A 438 -25.61 10.37 -2.58
CA THR A 438 -26.22 11.46 -1.79
C THR A 438 -25.78 11.39 -0.32
N ASP A 439 -26.31 12.27 0.54
CA ASP A 439 -26.08 12.17 1.98
C ASP A 439 -26.61 10.85 2.58
N GLN A 440 -27.53 10.16 1.90
CA GLN A 440 -28.14 8.90 2.34
C GLN A 440 -27.12 7.76 2.48
N VAL A 441 -26.15 7.62 1.57
CA VAL A 441 -25.12 6.56 1.72
C VAL A 441 -24.31 6.75 2.99
N PHE A 442 -24.04 7.99 3.36
CA PHE A 442 -23.25 8.29 4.55
C PHE A 442 -24.05 8.07 5.83
N LEU A 443 -25.37 8.28 5.80
CA LEU A 443 -26.27 7.85 6.86
C LEU A 443 -26.17 6.33 7.07
N TYR A 444 -26.26 5.54 5.99
CA TYR A 444 -26.09 4.08 6.09
C TYR A 444 -24.71 3.66 6.62
N ILE A 445 -23.64 4.32 6.17
CA ILE A 445 -22.28 4.09 6.68
C ILE A 445 -22.22 4.39 8.18
N GLY A 446 -22.76 5.53 8.62
CA GLY A 446 -22.82 5.89 10.04
C GLY A 446 -23.64 4.90 10.88
N MET A 447 -24.74 4.37 10.33
CA MET A 447 -25.60 3.41 11.03
C MET A 447 -24.98 2.01 11.16
N TYR A 448 -24.28 1.52 10.13
CA TYR A 448 -23.91 0.11 10.05
C TYR A 448 -22.41 -0.16 10.09
N ALA A 449 -21.54 0.76 9.66
CA ALA A 449 -20.11 0.52 9.46
C ALA A 449 -19.28 0.82 10.73
N GLU A 450 -19.64 0.22 11.87
CA GLU A 450 -18.98 0.50 13.17
C GLU A 450 -17.51 0.06 13.22
N GLN A 451 -17.13 -0.96 12.45
CA GLN A 451 -15.76 -1.50 12.37
C GLN A 451 -14.88 -0.79 11.34
N LEU A 452 -15.41 0.24 10.66
CA LEU A 452 -14.71 0.93 9.60
C LEU A 452 -13.52 1.72 10.15
N GLU A 453 -12.32 1.42 9.64
CA GLU A 453 -11.08 2.10 10.02
C GLU A 453 -10.62 3.11 8.98
N MET A 454 -10.99 2.92 7.71
CA MET A 454 -10.58 3.79 6.61
C MET A 454 -11.71 3.97 5.61
N LEU A 455 -12.08 5.23 5.38
CA LEU A 455 -13.04 5.64 4.36
C LEU A 455 -12.35 6.58 3.36
N SER A 456 -12.50 6.29 2.06
CA SER A 456 -12.11 7.18 0.98
C SER A 456 -13.36 7.61 0.21
N VAL A 457 -13.53 8.92 0.02
CA VAL A 457 -14.69 9.56 -0.61
C VAL A 457 -14.20 10.46 -1.74
N ALA A 458 -14.83 10.34 -2.91
CA ALA A 458 -14.58 11.22 -4.05
C ALA A 458 -15.90 11.53 -4.75
N PHE A 459 -16.17 12.80 -5.04
CA PHE A 459 -17.35 13.23 -5.83
C PHE A 459 -18.69 12.76 -5.26
N ALA A 460 -18.90 12.83 -3.94
CA ALA A 460 -20.06 12.25 -3.27
C ALA A 460 -20.63 13.14 -2.15
N GLY A 461 -21.93 13.01 -1.90
CA GLY A 461 -22.66 13.77 -0.89
C GLY A 461 -23.24 15.07 -1.42
N GLU A 462 -24.07 15.70 -0.59
CA GLU A 462 -24.81 16.92 -0.92
C GLU A 462 -24.52 18.03 0.10
N THR A 463 -24.43 17.67 1.39
CA THR A 463 -24.24 18.64 2.48
C THR A 463 -23.30 18.09 3.56
N ASP A 464 -22.93 18.94 4.51
CA ASP A 464 -22.18 18.58 5.71
C ASP A 464 -22.78 17.40 6.50
N LYS A 465 -24.08 17.13 6.37
CA LYS A 465 -24.73 15.99 7.03
C LYS A 465 -24.07 14.67 6.67
N GLY A 466 -23.65 14.48 5.42
CA GLY A 466 -22.98 13.26 4.98
C GLY A 466 -21.74 12.97 5.82
N MET A 467 -20.82 13.94 5.93
CA MET A 467 -19.63 13.79 6.76
C MET A 467 -19.97 13.62 8.24
N LEU A 468 -20.97 14.33 8.77
CA LEU A 468 -21.40 14.21 10.17
C LEU A 468 -21.89 12.80 10.52
N TYR A 469 -22.66 12.15 9.64
CA TYR A 469 -23.10 10.77 9.88
C TYR A 469 -21.92 9.80 10.03
N VAL A 470 -20.88 9.97 9.21
CA VAL A 470 -19.66 9.17 9.29
C VAL A 470 -18.92 9.41 10.60
N LEU A 471 -18.69 10.69 10.98
CA LEU A 471 -17.94 11.03 12.19
C LEU A 471 -18.62 10.50 13.46
N ASN A 472 -19.96 10.61 13.51
CA ASN A 472 -20.78 10.16 14.64
C ASN A 472 -20.89 8.63 14.71
N GLY A 473 -21.07 7.96 13.58
CA GLY A 473 -21.35 6.52 13.52
C GLY A 473 -20.12 5.61 13.50
N CYS A 474 -19.06 6.00 12.78
CA CYS A 474 -17.87 5.15 12.59
C CYS A 474 -16.91 5.28 13.79
N LYS A 475 -17.16 4.52 14.85
CA LYS A 475 -16.39 4.56 16.12
C LYS A 475 -14.91 4.19 15.96
N ASN A 476 -14.59 3.26 15.05
CA ASN A 476 -13.22 2.78 14.82
C ASN A 476 -12.46 3.54 13.72
N LEU A 477 -13.01 4.64 13.22
CA LEU A 477 -12.43 5.37 12.10
C LEU A 477 -11.04 5.90 12.48
N ARG A 478 -10.06 5.58 11.64
CA ARG A 478 -8.66 6.03 11.79
C ARG A 478 -8.25 6.98 10.69
N LYS A 479 -8.80 6.83 9.49
CA LYS A 479 -8.45 7.67 8.35
C LYS A 479 -9.70 8.00 7.54
N LEU A 480 -9.90 9.28 7.29
CA LEU A 480 -10.92 9.80 6.39
C LEU A 480 -10.23 10.62 5.32
N GLU A 481 -10.43 10.25 4.06
CA GLU A 481 -9.78 10.87 2.91
C GLU A 481 -10.87 11.28 1.93
N ILE A 482 -11.07 12.59 1.74
CA ILE A 482 -12.19 13.16 0.99
C ILE A 482 -11.64 14.07 -0.11
N ARG A 483 -12.18 13.94 -1.33
CA ARG A 483 -11.95 14.89 -2.42
C ARG A 483 -13.23 15.27 -3.15
N ASP A 484 -13.28 16.49 -3.69
CA ASP A 484 -14.36 16.98 -4.57
C ASP A 484 -15.76 16.71 -4.01
N SER A 485 -15.97 16.98 -2.73
CA SER A 485 -17.23 16.69 -2.03
C SER A 485 -17.73 17.93 -1.30
N PRO A 486 -19.05 18.19 -1.22
CA PRO A 486 -19.60 19.44 -0.70
C PRO A 486 -19.61 19.52 0.85
N PHE A 487 -18.57 18.99 1.50
CA PHE A 487 -18.38 19.06 2.96
C PHE A 487 -17.48 20.23 3.32
N GLY A 488 -17.86 20.98 4.34
CA GLY A 488 -17.20 22.21 4.78
C GLY A 488 -17.16 22.36 6.28
N ASP A 489 -17.23 23.62 6.73
CA ASP A 489 -16.89 23.99 8.11
C ASP A 489 -17.88 23.43 9.14
N VAL A 490 -19.16 23.26 8.79
CA VAL A 490 -20.16 22.76 9.73
C VAL A 490 -19.83 21.33 10.14
N ALA A 491 -19.50 20.45 9.18
CA ALA A 491 -19.06 19.09 9.52
C ALA A 491 -17.70 19.07 10.21
N LEU A 492 -16.77 19.92 9.76
CA LEU A 492 -15.42 20.00 10.31
C LEU A 492 -15.41 20.40 11.79
N LEU A 493 -16.29 21.33 12.19
CA LEU A 493 -16.22 21.96 13.51
C LEU A 493 -17.22 21.40 14.54
N MET A 494 -18.13 20.52 14.13
CA MET A 494 -19.15 19.97 15.03
C MET A 494 -18.57 19.06 16.11
N ASP A 495 -17.71 18.09 15.74
CA ASP A 495 -17.08 17.14 16.67
C ASP A 495 -15.56 17.10 16.47
N VAL A 496 -14.91 18.20 16.85
CA VAL A 496 -13.45 18.35 16.72
C VAL A 496 -12.67 17.33 17.56
N GLY A 497 -13.26 16.79 18.63
CA GLY A 497 -12.66 15.76 19.48
C GLY A 497 -12.44 14.44 18.75
N LYS A 498 -13.27 14.14 17.74
CA LYS A 498 -13.14 12.95 16.91
C LYS A 498 -11.75 12.85 16.25
N TYR A 499 -11.17 13.97 15.82
CA TYR A 499 -9.90 13.96 15.10
C TYR A 499 -8.71 13.54 15.98
N GLU A 500 -8.80 13.69 17.30
CA GLU A 500 -7.80 13.15 18.23
C GLU A 500 -7.86 11.62 18.34
N THR A 501 -8.98 11.00 17.99
CA THR A 501 -9.10 9.53 17.95
C THR A 501 -8.58 8.94 16.63
N MET A 502 -8.59 9.76 15.57
CA MET A 502 -8.16 9.40 14.23
C MET A 502 -6.64 9.57 14.07
N ARG A 503 -6.09 8.90 13.06
CA ARG A 503 -4.71 9.17 12.60
C ARG A 503 -4.68 10.45 11.79
N SER A 504 -5.62 10.60 10.85
CA SER A 504 -5.63 11.74 9.94
C SER A 504 -6.97 11.94 9.24
N LEU A 505 -7.23 13.18 8.86
CA LEU A 505 -8.26 13.62 7.92
C LEU A 505 -7.55 14.32 6.75
N TRP A 506 -7.89 13.93 5.53
CA TRP A 506 -7.51 14.65 4.31
C TRP A 506 -8.78 15.17 3.65
N MET A 507 -8.79 16.45 3.26
CA MET A 507 -9.85 17.07 2.46
C MET A 507 -9.21 17.90 1.36
N SER A 508 -9.61 17.69 0.11
CA SER A 508 -9.15 18.50 -1.03
C SER A 508 -10.31 18.84 -1.96
N SER A 509 -10.33 20.04 -2.52
CA SER A 509 -11.46 20.51 -3.36
C SER A 509 -12.81 20.37 -2.64
N CYS A 510 -12.86 20.74 -1.36
CA CYS A 510 -14.06 20.66 -0.51
C CYS A 510 -14.56 22.08 -0.18
N ASN A 511 -15.62 22.20 0.64
CA ASN A 511 -16.19 23.49 1.07
C ASN A 511 -15.59 24.02 2.38
N VAL A 512 -14.42 23.52 2.80
CA VAL A 512 -13.73 23.97 4.01
C VAL A 512 -13.07 25.32 3.76
N THR A 513 -13.24 26.27 4.69
CA THR A 513 -12.66 27.61 4.59
C THR A 513 -11.41 27.77 5.45
N LEU A 514 -10.62 28.82 5.17
CA LEU A 514 -9.49 29.21 6.01
C LEU A 514 -9.92 29.51 7.46
N ALA A 515 -11.06 30.18 7.67
CA ALA A 515 -11.63 30.40 8.99
C ALA A 515 -11.96 29.10 9.72
N GLY A 516 -12.52 28.12 9.00
CA GLY A 516 -12.79 26.78 9.52
C GLY A 516 -11.52 26.10 10.02
N CYS A 517 -10.47 26.11 9.20
CA CYS A 517 -9.16 25.56 9.54
C CYS A 517 -8.53 26.26 10.76
N LYS A 518 -8.54 27.60 10.80
CA LYS A 518 -8.03 28.39 11.95
C LYS A 518 -8.81 28.07 13.23
N THR A 519 -10.13 28.01 13.14
CA THR A 519 -11.00 27.66 14.28
C THR A 519 -10.70 26.26 14.81
N LEU A 520 -10.47 25.29 13.93
CA LEU A 520 -10.08 23.94 14.32
C LEU A 520 -8.73 23.93 15.04
N ALA A 521 -7.71 24.60 14.50
CA ALA A 521 -6.37 24.67 15.09
C ALA A 521 -6.41 25.30 16.50
N ILE A 522 -7.15 26.41 16.67
CA ILE A 522 -7.33 27.08 17.97
C ILE A 522 -8.02 26.15 18.98
N LYS A 523 -9.07 25.43 18.57
CA LYS A 523 -9.80 24.52 19.45
C LYS A 523 -8.98 23.28 19.83
N MET A 524 -8.11 22.81 18.94
CA MET A 524 -7.44 21.51 19.06
C MET A 524 -5.91 21.62 18.87
N PRO A 525 -5.17 22.15 19.87
CA PRO A 525 -3.73 22.42 19.75
C PRO A 525 -2.85 21.16 19.66
N ARG A 526 -3.41 19.95 19.82
CA ARG A 526 -2.71 18.67 19.62
C ARG A 526 -2.86 18.11 18.21
N LEU A 527 -3.59 18.82 17.35
CA LEU A 527 -3.70 18.52 15.93
C LEU A 527 -2.80 19.49 15.18
N ASN A 528 -2.05 18.98 14.22
CA ASN A 528 -1.51 19.83 13.17
C ASN A 528 -2.59 19.97 12.10
N VAL A 529 -2.92 21.21 11.77
CA VAL A 529 -3.80 21.57 10.65
C VAL A 529 -2.91 22.19 9.58
N GLU A 530 -2.61 21.42 8.53
CA GLU A 530 -1.81 21.86 7.40
C GLU A 530 -2.72 22.25 6.23
N ILE A 531 -2.55 23.47 5.74
CA ILE A 531 -3.11 23.92 4.47
C ILE A 531 -2.02 23.78 3.41
N ILE A 532 -2.34 23.16 2.28
CA ILE A 532 -1.41 22.90 1.19
C ILE A 532 -1.95 23.66 -0.02
N ASN A 533 -1.26 24.71 -0.45
CA ASN A 533 -1.68 25.55 -1.57
C ASN A 533 -0.67 25.45 -2.70
N GLU A 534 -1.06 24.94 -3.86
CA GLU A 534 -0.18 24.89 -5.03
C GLU A 534 -0.22 26.23 -5.78
N PHE A 535 0.37 27.28 -5.21
CA PHE A 535 0.58 28.54 -5.95
C PHE A 535 1.78 28.38 -6.89
N ASN A 536 1.63 28.81 -8.14
CA ASN A 536 2.77 29.07 -9.02
C ASN A 536 3.55 30.27 -8.45
N ASP A 537 4.88 30.24 -8.52
CA ASP A 537 5.82 31.27 -8.02
C ASP A 537 5.58 32.72 -8.51
N MET A 538 4.52 32.99 -9.28
CA MET A 538 4.14 34.32 -9.79
C MET A 538 3.10 35.06 -8.93
N GLU A 539 2.53 34.45 -7.87
CA GLU A 539 1.48 35.07 -7.03
C GLU A 539 1.86 35.22 -5.54
N VAL A 540 3.16 35.14 -5.21
CA VAL A 540 3.67 35.21 -3.82
C VAL A 540 3.46 36.60 -3.17
N GLU A 541 3.10 37.63 -3.96
CA GLU A 541 2.87 38.98 -3.43
C GLU A 541 1.50 39.18 -2.74
N GLU A 542 0.58 38.21 -2.76
CA GLU A 542 -0.76 38.35 -2.14
C GLU A 542 -0.96 37.61 -0.80
N GLU A 543 0.11 37.15 -0.12
CA GLU A 543 0.00 36.43 1.16
C GLU A 543 -0.62 37.27 2.31
N GLU A 544 -0.68 38.61 2.19
CA GLU A 544 -1.24 39.48 3.23
C GLU A 544 -2.79 39.67 3.16
N ASN A 545 -3.48 39.15 2.14
CA ASN A 545 -4.92 39.38 1.93
C ASN A 545 -5.78 38.13 1.72
N LEU A 546 -5.38 36.95 2.24
CA LEU A 546 -6.26 35.77 2.21
C LEU A 546 -7.49 36.00 3.09
N CYS A 547 -8.65 36.16 2.45
CA CYS A 547 -9.93 36.35 3.11
C CYS A 547 -10.32 35.08 3.88
N ASP A 548 -10.74 35.25 5.14
CA ASP A 548 -11.15 34.15 6.03
C ASP A 548 -12.30 33.28 5.44
N SER A 549 -13.09 33.82 4.50
CA SER A 549 -14.16 33.09 3.81
C SER A 549 -13.70 32.25 2.61
N GLN A 550 -12.42 32.31 2.23
CA GLN A 550 -11.89 31.58 1.09
C GLN A 550 -11.79 30.09 1.37
N LYS A 551 -12.18 29.26 0.38
CA LYS A 551 -12.04 27.81 0.45
C LYS A 551 -10.57 27.42 0.31
N VAL A 552 -10.12 26.49 1.15
CA VAL A 552 -8.76 25.92 1.04
C VAL A 552 -8.72 24.85 -0.04
N GLU A 553 -7.64 24.83 -0.83
CA GLU A 553 -7.47 23.84 -1.90
C GLU A 553 -7.32 22.43 -1.31
N LYS A 554 -6.38 22.27 -0.36
CA LYS A 554 -6.07 21.02 0.33
C LYS A 554 -5.84 21.29 1.80
N MET A 555 -6.41 20.45 2.64
CA MET A 555 -6.22 20.42 4.08
C MET A 555 -5.84 19.02 4.54
N TYR A 556 -4.82 18.94 5.38
CA TYR A 556 -4.41 17.72 6.04
C TYR A 556 -4.34 17.93 7.56
N VAL A 557 -5.20 17.21 8.29
CA VAL A 557 -5.28 17.28 9.75
C VAL A 557 -4.79 15.96 10.33
N TYR A 558 -3.90 16.01 11.30
CA TYR A 558 -3.44 14.81 12.00
C TYR A 558 -3.04 15.11 13.44
N ARG A 559 -3.30 14.16 14.33
CA ARG A 559 -2.86 14.27 15.73
C ARG A 559 -1.35 14.06 15.84
N THR A 560 -0.73 14.80 16.74
CA THR A 560 0.70 14.70 17.02
C THR A 560 0.98 14.92 18.50
N LEU A 561 2.07 14.32 19.00
CA LEU A 561 2.57 14.57 20.35
C LEU A 561 3.61 15.71 20.39
N ASP A 562 4.08 16.16 19.24
CA ASP A 562 5.27 17.02 19.12
C ASP A 562 5.00 18.37 18.44
N GLY A 563 3.72 18.68 18.20
CA GLY A 563 3.26 19.92 17.58
C GLY A 563 3.67 20.06 16.11
N PRO A 564 3.75 21.29 15.60
CA PRO A 564 4.06 21.56 14.20
C PRO A 564 5.41 20.99 13.76
N ARG A 565 5.42 20.33 12.59
CA ARG A 565 6.66 19.82 11.96
C ARG A 565 7.56 20.97 11.51
N GLN A 566 8.87 20.73 11.47
CA GLN A 566 9.88 21.78 11.21
C GLN A 566 10.35 21.84 9.75
N ASP A 567 9.92 20.89 8.93
CA ASP A 567 10.32 20.70 7.53
C ASP A 567 9.18 21.02 6.55
N ALA A 568 8.24 21.88 6.95
CA ALA A 568 7.15 22.31 6.08
C ALA A 568 7.71 23.23 4.98
N PRO A 569 7.48 22.92 3.69
CA PRO A 569 7.86 23.79 2.60
C PRO A 569 6.96 25.04 2.56
N ASN A 570 7.35 26.06 1.79
CA ASN A 570 6.65 27.36 1.75
C ASN A 570 5.17 27.25 1.35
N PHE A 571 4.83 26.29 0.49
CA PHE A 571 3.45 26.05 0.07
C PHE A 571 2.58 25.34 1.12
N VAL A 572 3.12 25.06 2.32
CA VAL A 572 2.40 24.45 3.45
C VAL A 572 2.30 25.44 4.61
N THR A 573 1.11 25.99 4.80
CA THR A 573 0.79 26.80 5.99
C THR A 573 0.42 25.88 7.16
N ARG A 574 1.09 26.07 8.30
CA ARG A 574 0.81 25.38 9.56
C ARG A 574 0.01 26.33 10.45
N LEU A 575 -1.23 25.95 10.80
CA LEU A 575 -2.10 26.75 11.67
C LEU A 575 -1.97 26.36 13.15
#